data_AF-A0A167CYA1-F1
#
_entry.id   AF-A0A167CYA1-F1
#
_cell.length_a   1.000
_cell.length_b   1.000
_cell.length_c   1.000
_cell.angle_alpha   90.00
_cell.angle_beta   90.00
_cell.angle_gamma   90.00
#
_symmetry.space_group_name_H-M   'P 1'
#
loop_
_entity.id
_entity.type
_entity.pdbx_description
1 polymer ?
#
loop_
_entity_poly.entity_id
_entity_poly.type
_entity_poly.pdbx_seq_one_letter_code
_entity_poly.pdbx_strand_id
1 'polypeptide(L)'
;MGLSFFQGIICPSNSPELLTAGSVTASSPFTIGFVLAGWKSAGQLVNTLTLIAFISAGNGVVYVQSRTLYAMALKGRAPKFFSATTTRGVPYRAILFSNLFGFLALMNLKVSAGSVFNYLCTVGGTAAYIAWATMVFTFLRIRKGAAKQGISIKTFPFKAWGPIGLYWFAFVFFIFLLFVQGFASFLHPFDWRLFISSYITIPTFLILFFGFKWANKTKFVRTDQMDFKNRRQWIEDIEDVADSRPFTRKLADLVKR
;
A
#
# COMPACT_ATOMS: atom_id res chain seq x y z
N MET A 1 -13.37 -6.45 -5.86
CA MET A 1 -14.49 -6.66 -6.80
C MET A 1 -15.78 -7.10 -6.10
N GLY A 2 -15.76 -8.10 -5.19
CA GLY A 2 -17.01 -8.55 -4.53
C GLY A 2 -17.71 -7.50 -3.67
N LEU A 3 -16.97 -6.74 -2.84
CA LEU A 3 -17.54 -5.73 -1.95
C LEU A 3 -18.33 -4.63 -2.69
N SER A 4 -17.77 -4.09 -3.78
CA SER A 4 -18.43 -3.06 -4.59
C SER A 4 -19.70 -3.56 -5.29
N PHE A 5 -19.72 -4.84 -5.68
CA PHE A 5 -20.90 -5.46 -6.29
C PHE A 5 -22.06 -5.55 -5.29
N PHE A 6 -21.82 -6.11 -4.10
CA PHE A 6 -22.86 -6.20 -3.06
C PHE A 6 -23.31 -4.83 -2.57
N GLN A 7 -22.39 -3.87 -2.47
CA GLN A 7 -22.72 -2.49 -2.12
C GLN A 7 -23.69 -1.85 -3.11
N GLY A 8 -23.52 -2.10 -4.42
CA GLY A 8 -24.40 -1.59 -5.47
C GLY A 8 -25.79 -2.22 -5.50
N ILE A 9 -25.95 -3.43 -4.95
CA ILE A 9 -27.26 -4.09 -4.80
C ILE A 9 -28.00 -3.57 -3.58
N ILE A 10 -27.28 -3.29 -2.50
CA ILE A 10 -27.86 -2.97 -1.18
C ILE A 10 -28.22 -1.48 -1.07
N CYS A 11 -27.49 -0.59 -1.74
CA CYS A 11 -27.70 0.86 -1.63
C CYS A 11 -28.07 1.47 -2.98
N PRO A 12 -29.18 2.24 -3.07
CA PRO A 12 -29.50 3.02 -4.26
C PRO A 12 -28.39 4.03 -4.58
N SER A 13 -28.01 4.15 -5.86
CA SER A 13 -26.96 5.07 -6.32
C SER A 13 -27.33 6.55 -6.19
N ASN A 14 -28.62 6.85 -6.04
CA ASN A 14 -29.19 8.18 -5.89
C ASN A 14 -29.50 8.55 -4.42
N SER A 15 -29.03 7.77 -3.45
CA SER A 15 -29.29 8.08 -2.04
C SER A 15 -28.57 9.36 -1.59
N PRO A 16 -29.27 10.33 -0.97
CA PRO A 16 -28.69 11.59 -0.53
C PRO A 16 -27.69 11.42 0.64
N GLU A 17 -27.71 10.27 1.31
CA GLU A 17 -26.81 9.96 2.43
C GLU A 17 -25.42 9.45 1.97
N LEU A 18 -25.25 9.20 0.67
CA LEU A 18 -23.96 8.78 0.11
C LEU A 18 -22.92 9.90 0.18
N LEU A 19 -21.66 9.49 0.26
CA LEU A 19 -20.54 10.43 0.24
C LEU A 19 -20.47 11.15 -1.11
N THR A 20 -20.70 12.46 -1.08
CA THR A 20 -20.48 13.38 -2.21
C THR A 20 -19.50 14.47 -1.80
N ALA A 21 -19.00 15.25 -2.76
CA ALA A 21 -18.03 16.33 -2.49
C ALA A 21 -18.59 17.41 -1.52
N GLY A 22 -19.91 17.58 -1.46
CA GLY A 22 -20.60 18.49 -0.54
C GLY A 22 -21.01 17.87 0.80
N SER A 23 -20.83 16.56 0.99
CA SER A 23 -21.31 15.87 2.19
C SER A 23 -20.54 16.31 3.45
N VAL A 24 -21.28 16.78 4.44
CA VAL A 24 -20.77 17.07 5.81
C VAL A 24 -20.64 15.78 6.61
N THR A 25 -21.53 14.82 6.37
CA THR A 25 -21.58 13.49 6.99
C THR A 25 -21.72 12.44 5.90
N ALA A 26 -21.03 11.32 6.02
CA ALA A 26 -21.07 10.23 5.03
C ALA A 26 -21.61 8.96 5.67
N SER A 27 -22.72 8.44 5.17
CA SER A 27 -23.24 7.15 5.61
C SER A 27 -22.60 6.02 4.80
N SER A 28 -22.20 4.95 5.49
CA SER A 28 -21.81 3.73 4.82
C SER A 28 -23.00 3.20 4.00
N PRO A 29 -22.82 2.77 2.74
CA PRO A 29 -23.91 2.17 1.97
C PRO A 29 -24.50 0.92 2.61
N PHE A 30 -23.75 0.22 3.46
CA PHE A 30 -24.31 -0.84 4.32
C PHE A 30 -25.26 -0.27 5.37
N THR A 31 -24.92 0.86 5.99
CA THR A 31 -25.82 1.58 6.92
C THR A 31 -27.11 1.97 6.21
N ILE A 32 -27.01 2.58 5.03
CA ILE A 32 -28.17 3.00 4.23
C ILE A 32 -29.05 1.78 3.91
N GLY A 33 -28.44 0.69 3.44
CA GLY A 33 -29.16 -0.55 3.12
C GLY A 33 -29.91 -1.16 4.31
N PHE A 34 -29.28 -1.27 5.48
CA PHE A 34 -29.94 -1.83 6.67
C PHE A 34 -31.06 -0.93 7.19
N VAL A 35 -30.90 0.40 7.11
CA VAL A 35 -31.95 1.35 7.50
C VAL A 35 -33.14 1.26 6.53
N LEU A 36 -32.88 1.18 5.21
CA LEU A 36 -33.93 0.96 4.21
C LEU A 36 -34.64 -0.38 4.37
N ALA A 37 -33.94 -1.42 4.82
CA ALA A 37 -34.51 -2.72 5.16
C ALA A 37 -35.32 -2.73 6.47
N GLY A 38 -35.44 -1.59 7.17
CA GLY A 38 -36.25 -1.40 8.36
C GLY A 38 -35.49 -1.52 9.70
N TRP A 39 -34.19 -1.87 9.69
CA TRP A 39 -33.39 -1.99 10.91
C TRP A 39 -32.65 -0.68 11.25
N LYS A 40 -33.37 0.27 11.83
CA LYS A 40 -32.84 1.61 12.14
C LYS A 40 -31.60 1.60 13.05
N SER A 41 -31.54 0.71 14.04
CA SER A 41 -30.40 0.59 14.97
C SER A 41 -29.13 -0.01 14.33
N ALA A 42 -29.25 -0.65 13.16
CA ALA A 42 -28.10 -1.23 12.47
C ALA A 42 -27.07 -0.17 12.05
N GLY A 43 -27.50 1.07 11.81
CA GLY A 43 -26.58 2.14 11.44
C GLY A 43 -25.54 2.44 12.52
N GLN A 44 -25.93 2.43 13.80
CA GLN A 44 -25.00 2.64 14.91
C GLN A 44 -24.03 1.45 15.06
N LEU A 45 -24.52 0.23 14.85
CA LEU A 45 -23.70 -0.98 14.87
C LEU A 45 -22.63 -0.94 13.77
N VAL A 46 -23.03 -0.68 12.52
CA VAL A 46 -22.11 -0.60 11.37
C VAL A 46 -21.08 0.50 11.59
N ASN A 47 -21.50 1.69 12.02
CA ASN A 47 -20.59 2.80 12.28
C ASN A 47 -19.57 2.45 13.39
N THR A 48 -20.01 1.78 14.47
CA THR A 48 -19.13 1.34 15.55
C THR A 48 -18.10 0.32 15.06
N LEU A 49 -18.54 -0.67 14.28
CA LEU A 49 -17.64 -1.67 13.68
C LEU A 49 -16.63 -1.02 12.72
N THR A 50 -17.08 -0.05 11.92
CA THR A 50 -16.21 0.73 11.04
C THR A 50 -15.16 1.52 11.81
N LEU A 51 -15.52 2.15 12.95
CA LEU A 51 -14.57 2.85 13.80
C LEU A 51 -13.49 1.90 14.37
N ILE A 52 -13.90 0.75 14.90
CA ILE A 52 -12.98 -0.27 15.40
C ILE A 52 -12.03 -0.75 14.28
N ALA A 53 -12.58 -1.00 13.09
CA ALA A 53 -11.80 -1.41 11.92
C ALA A 53 -10.78 -0.34 11.50
N PHE A 54 -11.17 0.95 11.50
CA PHE A 54 -10.27 2.04 11.17
C PHE A 54 -9.15 2.22 12.19
N ILE A 55 -9.43 2.10 13.49
CA ILE A 55 -8.40 2.18 14.54
C ILE A 55 -7.38 1.03 14.36
N SER A 56 -7.88 -0.19 14.13
CA SER A 56 -7.03 -1.36 13.89
C SER A 56 -6.15 -1.19 12.63
N ALA A 57 -6.76 -0.81 11.51
CA ALA A 57 -6.05 -0.56 10.26
C ALA A 57 -5.03 0.58 10.40
N GLY A 58 -5.38 1.66 11.10
CA GLY A 58 -4.51 2.81 11.35
C GLY A 58 -3.23 2.41 12.09
N ASN A 59 -3.35 1.62 13.15
CA ASN A 59 -2.19 1.10 13.89
C ASN A 59 -1.29 0.25 12.98
N GLY A 60 -1.87 -0.60 12.12
CA GLY A 60 -1.13 -1.40 11.15
C GLY A 60 -0.36 -0.56 10.13
N VAL A 61 -0.98 0.49 9.60
CA VAL A 61 -0.36 1.39 8.62
C VAL A 61 0.81 2.16 9.25
N VAL A 62 0.64 2.74 10.44
CA VAL A 62 1.71 3.45 11.15
C VAL A 62 2.87 2.51 11.47
N TYR A 63 2.57 1.27 11.87
CA TYR A 63 3.58 0.24 12.12
C TYR A 63 4.41 -0.07 10.88
N VAL A 64 3.77 -0.27 9.72
CA VAL A 64 4.45 -0.60 8.45
C VAL A 64 5.26 0.59 7.95
N GLN A 65 4.70 1.80 7.97
CA GLN A 65 5.36 3.00 7.49
C GLN A 65 6.64 3.31 8.29
N SER A 66 6.53 3.33 9.62
CA SER A 66 7.66 3.64 10.50
C SER A 66 8.82 2.65 10.36
N ARG A 67 8.53 1.34 10.27
CA ARG A 67 9.55 0.30 10.07
C ARG A 67 10.16 0.31 8.68
N THR A 68 9.38 0.62 7.66
CA THR A 68 9.91 0.77 6.30
C THR A 68 10.89 1.93 6.24
N LEU A 69 10.53 3.08 6.82
CA LEU A 69 11.40 4.25 6.89
C LEU A 69 12.68 3.98 7.72
N TYR A 70 12.54 3.33 8.87
CA TYR A 70 13.67 2.89 9.70
C TYR A 70 14.62 1.95 8.95
N ALA A 71 14.08 0.93 8.27
CA ALA A 71 14.87 -0.03 7.49
C ALA A 71 15.59 0.63 6.30
N MET A 72 14.97 1.64 5.68
CA MET A 72 15.63 2.45 4.66
C MET A 72 16.76 3.29 5.26
N ALA A 73 16.58 3.88 6.44
CA ALA A 73 17.62 4.67 7.11
C ALA A 73 18.84 3.83 7.49
N LEU A 74 18.64 2.61 8.01
CA LEU A 74 19.73 1.66 8.31
C LEU A 74 20.56 1.30 7.07
N LYS A 75 19.92 1.20 5.90
CA LYS A 75 20.59 0.89 4.63
C LYS A 75 21.17 2.13 3.92
N GLY A 76 21.18 3.30 4.58
CA GLY A 76 21.62 4.56 3.98
C GLY A 76 20.72 5.06 2.84
N ARG A 77 19.49 4.55 2.74
CA ARG A 77 18.50 4.93 1.71
C ARG A 77 17.56 6.05 2.14
N ALA A 78 17.58 6.40 3.42
CA ALA A 78 16.87 7.53 4.01
C ALA A 78 17.81 8.25 5.00
N PRO A 79 17.49 9.48 5.45
CA PRO A 79 18.31 10.21 6.42
C PRO A 79 18.56 9.37 7.69
N LYS A 80 19.84 9.28 8.12
CA LYS A 80 20.25 8.52 9.33
C LYS A 80 19.50 8.95 10.59
N PHE A 81 18.94 10.16 10.61
CA PHE A 81 18.08 10.63 11.69
C PHE A 81 16.95 9.66 12.02
N PHE A 82 16.39 8.95 11.03
CA PHE A 82 15.29 8.00 11.21
C PHE A 82 15.74 6.61 11.70
N SER A 83 17.05 6.35 11.82
CA SER A 83 17.55 5.09 12.37
C SER A 83 17.61 5.05 13.90
N ALA A 84 17.15 6.10 14.59
CA ALA A 84 17.11 6.12 16.04
C ALA A 84 15.90 5.34 16.57
N THR A 85 16.15 4.48 17.56
CA THR A 85 15.14 3.69 18.27
C THR A 85 15.16 3.98 19.76
N THR A 86 14.05 3.67 20.44
CA THR A 86 14.03 3.59 21.90
C THR A 86 14.77 2.34 22.39
N THR A 87 14.98 2.23 23.71
CA THR A 87 15.58 1.05 24.35
C THR A 87 14.84 -0.26 24.03
N ARG A 88 13.54 -0.18 23.70
CA ARG A 88 12.71 -1.32 23.29
C ARG A 88 12.69 -1.56 21.76
N GLY A 89 13.56 -0.88 21.00
CA GLY A 89 13.65 -1.03 19.54
C GLY A 89 12.55 -0.31 18.75
N VAL A 90 11.83 0.63 19.36
CA VAL A 90 10.72 1.35 18.68
C VAL A 90 11.26 2.58 17.94
N PRO A 91 11.07 2.72 16.61
CA PRO A 91 11.58 3.85 15.84
C PRO A 91 10.71 5.11 16.01
N TYR A 92 10.79 5.75 17.17
CA TYR A 92 9.90 6.87 17.55
C TYR A 92 9.93 8.04 16.56
N ARG A 93 11.10 8.39 16.01
CA ARG A 93 11.24 9.50 15.03
C ARG A 93 10.49 9.21 13.73
N ALA A 94 10.54 7.96 13.28
CA ALA A 94 9.82 7.53 12.09
C ALA A 94 8.30 7.53 12.33
N ILE A 95 7.86 7.10 13.52
CA ILE A 95 6.45 7.14 13.92
C ILE A 95 5.92 8.57 13.94
N LEU A 96 6.63 9.49 14.61
CA LEU A 96 6.23 10.89 14.67
C LEU A 96 6.12 11.49 13.27
N PHE A 97 7.14 11.28 12.42
CA PHE A 97 7.13 11.78 11.05
C PHE A 97 5.96 11.22 10.21
N SER A 98 5.67 9.92 10.31
CA SER A 98 4.51 9.32 9.64
C SER A 98 3.19 9.94 10.10
N ASN A 99 3.04 10.20 11.40
CA ASN A 99 1.83 10.81 11.95
C ASN A 99 1.66 12.29 11.60
N LEU A 100 2.73 13.02 11.24
CA LEU A 100 2.62 14.42 10.82
C LEU A 100 1.68 14.59 9.62
N PHE A 101 1.67 13.64 8.70
CA PHE A 101 0.76 13.69 7.54
C PHE A 101 -0.71 13.51 7.93
N GLY A 102 -1.00 12.95 9.11
CA GLY A 102 -2.36 12.88 9.66
C GLY A 102 -2.95 14.27 9.94
N PHE A 103 -2.12 15.28 10.21
CA PHE A 103 -2.59 16.66 10.40
C PHE A 103 -3.18 17.28 9.13
N LEU A 104 -2.94 16.70 7.95
CA LEU A 104 -3.63 17.11 6.73
C LEU A 104 -5.15 16.92 6.82
N ALA A 105 -5.65 16.04 7.72
CA ALA A 105 -7.07 15.91 7.98
C ALA A 105 -7.70 17.21 8.55
N LEU A 106 -6.91 18.07 9.21
CA LEU A 106 -7.38 19.36 9.75
C LEU A 106 -7.76 20.38 8.65
N MET A 107 -7.51 20.07 7.37
CA MET A 107 -8.05 20.83 6.24
C MET A 107 -9.59 20.86 6.25
N ASN A 108 -10.23 19.93 6.96
CA ASN A 108 -11.69 19.88 7.12
C ASN A 108 -12.28 21.11 7.85
N LEU A 109 -11.45 21.93 8.50
CA LEU A 109 -11.87 23.18 9.14
C LEU A 109 -12.30 24.26 8.13
N LYS A 110 -11.77 24.21 6.90
CA LYS A 110 -12.07 25.18 5.83
C LYS A 110 -12.74 24.56 4.60
N VAL A 111 -12.61 23.26 4.43
CA VAL A 111 -13.12 22.49 3.28
C VAL A 111 -14.01 21.37 3.81
N SER A 112 -15.03 20.93 3.07
CA SER A 112 -15.90 19.84 3.51
C SER A 112 -15.10 18.56 3.81
N ALA A 113 -15.53 17.78 4.80
CA ALA A 113 -14.89 16.52 5.16
C ALA A 113 -14.85 15.55 3.96
N GLY A 114 -15.91 15.52 3.13
CA GLY A 114 -15.95 14.69 1.93
C GLY A 114 -14.91 15.07 0.88
N SER A 115 -14.67 16.37 0.69
CA SER A 115 -13.64 16.85 -0.24
C SER A 115 -12.22 16.53 0.26
N VAL A 116 -11.94 16.74 1.55
CA VAL A 116 -10.63 16.36 2.14
C VAL A 116 -10.39 14.86 2.03
N PHE A 117 -11.40 14.04 2.31
CA PHE A 117 -11.32 12.59 2.14
C PHE A 117 -11.03 12.21 0.68
N ASN A 118 -11.70 12.84 -0.28
CA ASN A 118 -11.47 12.60 -1.70
C ASN A 118 -10.04 12.98 -2.11
N TYR A 119 -9.53 14.13 -1.67
CA TYR A 119 -8.15 14.56 -1.94
C TYR A 119 -7.13 13.56 -1.37
N LEU A 120 -7.30 13.12 -0.12
CA LEU A 120 -6.38 12.15 0.51
C LEU A 120 -6.45 10.77 -0.17
N CYS A 121 -7.64 10.32 -0.56
CA CYS A 121 -7.81 9.07 -1.33
C CYS A 121 -7.12 9.15 -2.69
N THR A 122 -7.22 10.30 -3.35
CA THR A 122 -6.62 10.54 -4.67
C THR A 122 -5.10 10.58 -4.60
N VAL A 123 -4.53 11.26 -3.61
CA VAL A 123 -3.07 11.25 -3.34
C VAL A 123 -2.59 9.83 -2.99
N GLY A 124 -3.31 9.12 -2.12
CA GLY A 124 -2.98 7.75 -1.74
C GLY A 124 -3.05 6.76 -2.91
N GLY A 125 -4.07 6.91 -3.76
CA GLY A 125 -4.25 6.10 -4.96
C GLY A 125 -3.11 6.26 -5.97
N THR A 126 -2.73 7.51 -6.27
CA THR A 126 -1.57 7.76 -7.15
C THR A 126 -0.26 7.25 -6.58
N ALA A 127 -0.04 7.38 -5.27
CA ALA A 127 1.13 6.81 -4.61
C ALA A 127 1.17 5.27 -4.75
N ALA A 128 0.02 4.60 -4.62
CA ALA A 128 -0.09 3.15 -4.79
C ALA A 128 0.23 2.71 -6.23
N TYR A 129 -0.29 3.41 -7.25
CA TYR A 129 0.01 3.10 -8.65
C TYR A 129 1.50 3.24 -8.98
N ILE A 130 2.16 4.30 -8.49
CA ILE A 130 3.61 4.46 -8.65
C ILE A 130 4.37 3.33 -7.97
N ALA A 131 3.96 2.95 -6.75
CA ALA A 131 4.58 1.85 -6.02
C ALA A 131 4.44 0.52 -6.78
N TRP A 132 3.24 0.18 -7.25
CA TRP A 132 3.00 -1.05 -8.02
C TRP A 132 3.74 -1.05 -9.36
N ALA A 133 3.72 0.06 -10.10
CA ALA A 133 4.50 0.18 -11.33
C ALA A 133 6.00 -0.04 -11.07
N THR A 134 6.54 0.54 -10.00
CA THR A 134 7.95 0.39 -9.62
C THR A 134 8.28 -1.04 -9.17
N MET A 135 7.36 -1.70 -8.45
CA MET A 135 7.52 -3.11 -8.06
C MET A 135 7.57 -4.02 -9.28
N VAL A 136 6.62 -3.87 -10.21
CA VAL A 136 6.57 -4.66 -11.45
C VAL A 136 7.80 -4.39 -12.32
N PHE A 137 8.21 -3.14 -12.46
CA PHE A 137 9.43 -2.77 -13.19
C PHE A 137 10.68 -3.43 -12.59
N THR A 138 10.82 -3.38 -11.26
CA THR A 138 11.94 -4.02 -10.55
C THR A 138 11.93 -5.54 -10.76
N PHE A 139 10.75 -6.15 -10.70
CA PHE A 139 10.58 -7.58 -10.96
C PHE A 139 10.99 -7.97 -12.40
N LEU A 140 10.53 -7.23 -13.42
CA LEU A 140 10.90 -7.43 -14.82
C LEU A 140 12.43 -7.33 -15.02
N ARG A 141 13.06 -6.36 -14.35
CA ARG A 141 14.51 -6.13 -14.38
C ARG A 141 15.28 -7.29 -13.75
N ILE A 142 14.84 -7.78 -12.59
CA ILE A 142 15.41 -8.93 -11.90
C ILE A 142 15.32 -10.19 -12.79
N ARG A 143 14.15 -10.45 -13.41
CA ARG A 143 13.99 -11.58 -14.33
C ARG A 143 14.92 -11.48 -15.54
N LYS A 144 15.05 -10.29 -16.14
CA LYS A 144 15.99 -10.07 -17.26
C LYS A 144 17.45 -10.25 -16.82
N GLY A 145 17.81 -9.86 -15.60
CA GLY A 145 19.14 -10.05 -15.00
C GLY A 145 19.48 -11.52 -14.81
N ALA A 146 18.58 -12.26 -14.17
CA ALA A 146 18.72 -13.69 -13.94
C ALA A 146 18.88 -14.46 -15.25
N ALA A 147 18.03 -14.17 -16.24
CA ALA A 147 18.10 -14.82 -17.56
C ALA A 147 19.45 -14.57 -18.26
N LYS A 148 19.98 -13.34 -18.19
CA LYS A 148 21.29 -13.01 -18.78
C LYS A 148 22.48 -13.70 -18.11
N GLN A 149 22.36 -14.02 -16.82
CA GLN A 149 23.40 -14.68 -16.05
C GLN A 149 23.19 -16.20 -15.94
N GLY A 150 22.25 -16.77 -16.70
CA GLY A 150 21.94 -18.21 -16.69
C GLY A 150 21.31 -18.71 -15.38
N ILE A 151 20.79 -17.83 -14.53
CA ILE A 151 20.18 -18.22 -13.25
C ILE A 151 18.75 -18.71 -13.49
N SER A 152 18.49 -19.96 -13.15
CA SER A 152 17.15 -20.55 -13.23
C SER A 152 16.17 -19.84 -12.29
N ILE A 153 14.97 -19.55 -12.81
CA ILE A 153 13.85 -18.95 -12.05
C ILE A 153 13.44 -19.84 -10.87
N LYS A 154 13.68 -21.15 -10.94
CA LYS A 154 13.38 -22.10 -9.86
C LYS A 154 14.17 -21.85 -8.58
N THR A 155 15.33 -21.19 -8.67
CA THR A 155 16.17 -20.89 -7.50
C THR A 155 15.64 -19.75 -6.63
N PHE A 156 14.62 -19.01 -7.10
CA PHE A 156 14.00 -17.92 -6.35
C PHE A 156 12.92 -18.46 -5.38
N PRO A 157 12.87 -17.99 -4.12
CA PRO A 157 11.85 -18.39 -3.13
C PRO A 157 10.40 -18.16 -3.54
N PHE A 158 10.18 -17.21 -4.47
CA PHE A 158 8.87 -16.91 -4.98
C PHE A 158 8.85 -16.98 -6.49
N LYS A 159 8.01 -17.87 -7.02
CA LYS A 159 7.76 -18.02 -8.45
C LYS A 159 6.45 -17.35 -8.82
N ALA A 160 6.56 -16.18 -9.43
CA ALA A 160 5.39 -15.51 -9.98
C ALA A 160 4.80 -16.32 -11.15
N TRP A 161 3.48 -16.57 -11.09
CA TRP A 161 2.71 -17.30 -12.08
C TRP A 161 2.30 -16.39 -13.25
N GLY A 162 2.37 -16.91 -14.47
CA GLY A 162 1.97 -16.23 -15.70
C GLY A 162 3.14 -15.89 -16.65
N PRO A 163 2.83 -15.60 -17.93
CA PRO A 163 3.81 -15.24 -18.94
C PRO A 163 4.42 -13.86 -18.66
N ILE A 164 5.61 -13.58 -19.18
CA ILE A 164 6.28 -12.30 -18.97
C ILE A 164 5.46 -11.10 -19.50
N GLY A 165 4.68 -11.33 -20.56
CA GLY A 165 3.79 -10.33 -21.16
C GLY A 165 2.72 -9.81 -20.19
N LEU A 166 2.26 -10.64 -19.25
CA LEU A 166 1.29 -10.22 -18.23
C LEU A 166 1.85 -9.13 -17.32
N TYR A 167 3.13 -9.22 -16.95
CA TYR A 167 3.78 -8.22 -16.11
C TYR A 167 4.11 -6.95 -16.89
N TRP A 168 4.42 -7.05 -18.19
CA TRP A 168 4.53 -5.87 -19.04
C TRP A 168 3.19 -5.15 -19.19
N PHE A 169 2.11 -5.89 -19.41
CA PHE A 169 0.76 -5.34 -19.41
C PHE A 169 0.43 -4.67 -18.07
N ALA A 170 0.70 -5.34 -16.94
CA ALA A 170 0.47 -4.77 -15.61
C ALA A 170 1.26 -3.47 -15.39
N PHE A 171 2.52 -3.42 -15.84
CA PHE A 171 3.34 -2.19 -15.77
C PHE A 171 2.70 -1.04 -16.56
N VAL A 172 2.38 -1.27 -17.84
CA VAL A 172 1.73 -0.26 -18.70
C VAL A 172 0.37 0.14 -18.12
N PHE A 173 -0.39 -0.82 -17.60
CA PHE A 173 -1.70 -0.60 -17.01
C PHE A 173 -1.63 0.28 -15.75
N PHE A 174 -0.68 0.05 -14.85
CA PHE A 174 -0.50 0.94 -13.68
C PHE A 174 -0.07 2.35 -14.07
N ILE A 175 0.76 2.50 -15.11
CA ILE A 175 1.11 3.82 -15.66
C ILE A 175 -0.12 4.50 -16.29
N PHE A 176 -0.94 3.75 -17.03
CA PHE A 176 -2.19 4.26 -17.58
C PHE A 176 -3.15 4.72 -16.48
N LEU A 177 -3.37 3.90 -15.43
CA LEU A 177 -4.22 4.26 -14.30
C LEU A 177 -3.72 5.49 -13.55
N LEU A 178 -2.40 5.65 -13.42
CA LEU A 178 -1.79 6.83 -12.80
C LEU A 178 -2.21 8.13 -13.51
N PHE A 179 -2.32 8.13 -14.84
CA PHE A 179 -2.74 9.31 -15.59
C PHE A 179 -4.27 9.47 -15.64
N VAL A 180 -5.01 8.38 -15.78
CA VAL A 180 -6.47 8.42 -15.95
C VAL A 180 -7.22 8.73 -14.66
N GLN A 181 -6.70 8.34 -13.49
CA GLN A 181 -7.40 8.52 -12.22
C GLN A 181 -7.70 9.99 -11.88
N GLY A 182 -6.91 10.94 -12.38
CA GLY A 182 -7.15 12.38 -12.25
C GLY A 182 -8.01 13.01 -13.35
N PHE A 183 -8.58 12.23 -14.26
CA PHE A 183 -9.30 12.74 -15.44
C PHE A 183 -10.43 13.72 -15.10
N ALA A 184 -11.15 13.49 -14.00
CA ALA A 184 -12.24 14.35 -13.56
C ALA A 184 -11.80 15.81 -13.32
N SER A 185 -10.52 16.07 -13.05
CA SER A 185 -9.99 17.43 -12.89
C SER A 185 -10.00 18.25 -14.19
N PHE A 186 -10.01 17.59 -15.35
CA PHE A 186 -10.04 18.23 -16.67
C PHE A 186 -11.45 18.46 -17.22
N LEU A 187 -12.50 18.01 -16.52
CA LEU A 187 -13.87 18.31 -16.91
C LEU A 187 -14.14 19.81 -16.75
N HIS A 188 -15.03 20.37 -17.56
CA HIS A 188 -15.40 21.78 -17.47
C HIS A 188 -16.48 21.98 -16.40
N PRO A 189 -16.30 22.90 -15.42
CA PRO A 189 -15.14 23.79 -15.23
C PRO A 189 -13.91 23.09 -14.60
N PHE A 190 -12.71 23.49 -15.01
CA PHE A 190 -11.44 22.89 -14.54
C PHE A 190 -11.27 23.01 -13.02
N ASP A 191 -11.14 21.87 -12.33
CA ASP A 191 -10.92 21.83 -10.89
C ASP A 191 -9.42 21.72 -10.58
N TRP A 192 -8.81 22.88 -10.32
CA TRP A 192 -7.39 22.97 -9.98
C TRP A 192 -7.03 22.28 -8.66
N ARG A 193 -7.96 22.18 -7.70
CA ARG A 193 -7.70 21.51 -6.40
C ARG A 193 -7.62 20.01 -6.61
N LEU A 194 -8.56 19.46 -7.37
CA LEU A 194 -8.56 18.06 -7.73
C LEU A 194 -7.34 17.72 -8.61
N PHE A 195 -6.97 18.60 -9.55
CA PHE A 195 -5.77 18.43 -10.39
C PHE A 195 -4.50 18.31 -9.53
N ILE A 196 -4.28 19.25 -8.60
CA ILE A 196 -3.11 19.21 -7.71
C ILE A 196 -3.15 17.94 -6.85
N SER A 197 -4.26 17.63 -6.20
CA SER A 197 -4.36 16.42 -5.36
C SER A 197 -4.13 15.12 -6.17
N SER A 198 -4.52 15.09 -7.44
CA SER A 198 -4.34 13.93 -8.31
C SER A 198 -2.90 13.77 -8.78
N TYR A 199 -2.20 14.87 -9.08
CA TYR A 199 -0.92 14.76 -9.76
C TYR A 199 0.29 15.14 -8.90
N ILE A 200 0.12 15.71 -7.70
CA ILE A 200 1.22 16.14 -6.80
C ILE A 200 2.19 15.01 -6.43
N THR A 201 1.70 13.76 -6.38
CA THR A 201 2.52 12.60 -6.04
C THR A 201 3.57 12.31 -7.12
N ILE A 202 3.31 12.61 -8.39
CA ILE A 202 4.23 12.38 -9.51
C ILE A 202 5.52 13.21 -9.37
N PRO A 203 5.47 14.56 -9.31
CA PRO A 203 6.68 15.36 -9.13
C PRO A 203 7.33 15.07 -7.78
N THR A 204 6.55 14.81 -6.72
CA THR A 204 7.10 14.42 -5.41
C THR A 204 7.95 13.14 -5.53
N PHE A 205 7.46 12.12 -6.22
CA PHE A 205 8.22 10.89 -6.47
C PHE A 205 9.48 11.16 -7.29
N LEU A 206 9.40 11.96 -8.36
CA LEU A 206 10.57 12.29 -9.18
C LEU A 206 11.63 13.07 -8.39
N ILE A 207 11.23 14.04 -7.58
CA ILE A 207 12.12 14.81 -6.71
C ILE A 207 12.79 13.89 -5.70
N LEU A 208 12.04 13.00 -5.03
CA LEU A 208 12.62 12.05 -4.07
C LEU A 208 13.56 11.05 -4.75
N PHE A 209 13.18 10.53 -5.92
CA PHE A 209 13.97 9.55 -6.67
C PHE A 209 15.27 10.16 -7.21
N PHE A 210 15.18 11.26 -7.95
CA PHE A 210 16.35 11.94 -8.51
C PHE A 210 17.18 12.64 -7.44
N GLY A 211 16.56 13.22 -6.41
CA GLY A 211 17.24 13.78 -5.26
C GLY A 211 18.07 12.73 -4.53
N PHE A 212 17.50 11.54 -4.28
CA PHE A 212 18.25 10.42 -3.72
C PHE A 212 19.42 9.99 -4.61
N LYS A 213 19.17 9.90 -5.93
CA LYS A 213 20.18 9.47 -6.90
C LYS A 213 21.33 10.47 -7.01
N TRP A 214 21.03 11.77 -6.98
CA TRP A 214 22.02 12.84 -7.00
C TRP A 214 22.83 12.87 -5.69
N ALA A 215 22.17 12.87 -4.54
CA ALA A 215 22.82 12.91 -3.23
C ALA A 215 23.76 11.71 -3.00
N ASN A 216 23.34 10.50 -3.38
CA ASN A 216 24.13 9.28 -3.19
C ASN A 216 24.95 8.88 -4.42
N LYS A 217 24.96 9.71 -5.48
CA LYS A 217 25.67 9.47 -6.76
C LYS A 217 25.47 8.06 -7.31
N THR A 218 24.26 7.52 -7.16
CA THR A 218 23.98 6.12 -7.53
C THR A 218 23.72 6.00 -9.04
N LYS A 219 24.26 4.95 -9.65
CA LYS A 219 24.05 4.65 -11.07
C LYS A 219 22.97 3.58 -11.24
N PHE A 220 22.27 3.61 -12.38
CA PHE A 220 21.33 2.55 -12.70
C PHE A 220 22.11 1.27 -13.02
N VAL A 221 21.95 0.24 -12.19
CA VAL A 221 22.70 -1.01 -12.31
C VAL A 221 22.37 -1.66 -13.65
N ARG A 222 23.37 -2.01 -14.47
CA ARG A 222 23.14 -2.70 -15.73
C ARG A 222 22.68 -4.14 -15.47
N THR A 223 21.86 -4.69 -16.37
CA THR A 223 21.26 -6.03 -16.17
C THR A 223 22.30 -7.14 -16.09
N ASP A 224 23.41 -6.99 -16.79
CA ASP A 224 24.60 -7.86 -16.79
C ASP A 224 25.36 -7.80 -15.46
N GLN A 225 25.38 -6.66 -14.78
CA GLN A 225 26.16 -6.42 -13.56
C GLN A 225 25.32 -6.55 -12.28
N MET A 226 24.11 -7.09 -12.36
CA MET A 226 23.28 -7.30 -11.17
C MET A 226 23.90 -8.35 -10.26
N ASP A 227 24.07 -8.02 -8.98
CA ASP A 227 24.59 -8.97 -8.00
C ASP A 227 23.48 -9.90 -7.50
N PHE A 228 23.68 -11.21 -7.70
CA PHE A 228 22.81 -12.29 -7.25
C PHE A 228 23.48 -13.22 -6.23
N LYS A 229 24.66 -12.88 -5.71
CA LYS A 229 25.45 -13.74 -4.80
C LYS A 229 24.76 -13.93 -3.45
N ASN A 230 24.31 -12.83 -2.82
CA ASN A 230 23.63 -12.85 -1.53
C ASN A 230 22.11 -13.01 -1.63
N ARG A 231 21.60 -13.65 -2.69
CA ARG A 231 20.16 -13.88 -2.85
C ARG A 231 19.69 -14.95 -1.86
N ARG A 232 18.50 -14.78 -1.29
CA ARG A 232 17.82 -15.90 -0.62
C ARG A 232 17.52 -16.94 -1.69
N GLN A 233 18.15 -18.09 -1.60
CA GLN A 233 17.89 -19.22 -2.49
C GLN A 233 16.84 -20.09 -1.82
N TRP A 234 15.89 -20.56 -2.62
CA TRP A 234 15.08 -21.69 -2.17
C TRP A 234 15.94 -22.93 -2.37
N ILE A 235 16.38 -23.54 -1.27
CA ILE A 235 17.07 -24.82 -1.27
C ILE A 235 15.94 -25.84 -1.13
N GLU A 236 15.67 -26.61 -2.18
CA GLU A 236 14.69 -27.72 -2.14
C GLU A 236 15.10 -28.80 -1.10
N ASP A 237 16.35 -28.77 -0.62
CA ASP A 237 16.93 -29.73 0.33
C ASP A 237 16.95 -29.27 1.80
N ILE A 238 15.98 -28.45 2.22
CA ILE A 238 15.44 -28.70 3.56
C ILE A 238 14.17 -29.49 3.28
N GLU A 239 14.35 -30.80 3.07
CA GLU A 239 13.36 -31.75 3.57
C GLU A 239 12.91 -31.16 4.88
N ASP A 240 11.60 -30.93 4.98
CA ASP A 240 10.97 -30.75 6.25
C ASP A 240 11.64 -31.71 7.23
N VAL A 241 12.48 -31.20 8.12
CA VAL A 241 12.55 -31.72 9.48
C VAL A 241 11.22 -31.32 10.14
N ALA A 242 10.10 -31.61 9.46
CA ALA A 242 8.87 -32.04 10.06
C ALA A 242 9.30 -33.27 10.82
N ASP A 243 9.68 -33.00 12.06
CA ASP A 243 9.87 -33.95 13.12
C ASP A 243 9.00 -35.19 12.89
N SER A 244 9.63 -36.24 12.36
CA SER A 244 9.04 -37.52 11.97
C SER A 244 8.67 -38.36 13.18
N ARG A 245 8.82 -37.80 14.39
CA ARG A 245 8.37 -38.43 15.63
C ARG A 245 6.83 -38.55 15.62
N PRO A 246 6.30 -39.74 15.94
CA PRO A 246 4.86 -39.97 16.02
C PRO A 246 4.21 -39.00 17.02
N PHE A 247 2.97 -38.61 16.75
CA PHE A 247 2.18 -37.62 17.50
C PHE A 247 2.18 -37.88 19.02
N THR A 248 2.27 -39.14 19.44
CA THR A 248 2.36 -39.57 20.84
C THR A 248 3.59 -39.04 21.58
N ARG A 249 4.75 -38.92 20.91
CA ARG A 249 5.97 -38.34 21.51
C ARG A 249 5.86 -36.82 21.68
N LYS A 250 5.16 -36.11 20.78
CA LYS A 250 4.93 -34.66 20.88
C LYS A 250 4.02 -34.32 22.07
N LEU A 251 3.03 -35.17 22.33
CA LEU A 251 2.15 -35.07 23.50
C LEU A 251 2.88 -35.37 24.81
N ALA A 252 3.74 -36.39 24.85
CA ALA A 252 4.52 -36.72 26.04
C ALA A 252 5.49 -35.59 26.46
N ASP A 253 6.10 -34.88 25.50
CA ASP A 253 6.98 -33.75 25.78
C ASP A 253 6.22 -32.49 26.25
N LEU A 254 4.97 -32.30 25.81
CA LEU A 254 4.11 -31.21 26.28
C LEU A 254 3.61 -31.42 27.71
N VAL A 255 3.42 -32.67 28.13
CA VAL A 255 3.01 -33.03 29.51
C VAL A 255 4.20 -33.00 30.49
N LYS A 256 5.44 -33.03 29.99
CA LYS A 256 6.66 -32.94 30.80
C LYS A 256 7.19 -31.50 31.00
N ARG A 257 6.55 -30.49 30.41
CA ARG A 257 6.80 -29.07 30.69
C ARG A 257 5.77 -28.54 31.67
#